data_AF-A0A946NLQ4-F1
#
_entry.id   AF-A0A946NLQ4-F1
#
_cell.length_a   1.000
_cell.length_b   1.000
_cell.length_c   1.000
_cell.angle_alpha   90.00
_cell.angle_beta   90.00
_cell.angle_gamma   90.00
#
_symmetry.space_group_name_H-M   'P 1'
#
loop_
_entity.id
_entity.type
_entity.pdbx_description
1 polymer ?
#
loop_
_entity_poly.entity_id
_entity_poly.type
_entity_poly.pdbx_seq_one_letter_code
_entity_poly.pdbx_strand_id
1 'polypeptide(L)'
;MTGPEKKILKGQAAIDLWLKGKDAWNKWVEENPVADVSFQGVDFSQHRVDDIISFSGFKFPTGIVDFYGATFGKGHVDFFGASFGEGEVWFHKVNFGNGDVNFFNTVFGEGPVSFSEASFGKGEV
;
A
#
# COMPACT_ATOMS: atom_id res chain seq x y z
N MET A 1 15.76 -21.51 -19.46
CA MET A 1 14.92 -20.35 -19.83
C MET A 1 14.48 -19.71 -18.53
N THR A 2 15.09 -18.61 -18.13
CA THR A 2 14.61 -17.82 -16.99
C THR A 2 13.27 -17.20 -17.42
N GLY A 3 12.24 -17.31 -16.57
CA GLY A 3 10.94 -16.67 -16.83
C GLY A 3 11.10 -15.15 -17.02
N PRO A 4 10.06 -14.46 -17.52
CA PRO A 4 10.11 -13.01 -17.66
C PRO A 4 10.52 -12.37 -16.33
N GLU A 5 11.43 -11.40 -16.40
CA GLU A 5 11.94 -10.68 -15.23
C GLU A 5 10.77 -9.97 -14.53
N LYS A 6 10.52 -10.35 -13.27
CA LYS A 6 9.44 -9.78 -12.46
C LYS A 6 9.77 -8.31 -12.17
N LYS A 7 8.89 -7.40 -12.59
CA LYS A 7 9.09 -5.96 -12.38
C LYS A 7 8.97 -5.62 -10.89
N ILE A 8 9.77 -4.66 -10.43
CA ILE A 8 9.72 -4.13 -9.07
C ILE A 8 9.50 -2.61 -9.14
N LEU A 9 8.37 -2.15 -8.59
CA LEU A 9 8.05 -0.73 -8.41
C LEU A 9 8.36 -0.35 -6.96
N LYS A 10 9.35 0.52 -6.74
CA LYS A 10 9.82 0.84 -5.38
C LYS A 10 10.34 2.26 -5.22
N GLY A 11 10.45 2.71 -3.98
CA GLY A 11 11.01 4.01 -3.62
C GLY A 11 10.27 5.16 -4.31
N GLN A 12 11.02 6.16 -4.80
CA GLN A 12 10.41 7.35 -5.42
C GLN A 12 9.51 7.01 -6.61
N ALA A 13 9.82 5.99 -7.41
CA ALA A 13 8.99 5.61 -8.55
C ALA A 13 7.59 5.11 -8.11
N ALA A 14 7.51 4.37 -6.99
CA ALA A 14 6.25 3.94 -6.42
C ALA A 14 5.44 5.13 -5.88
N ILE A 15 6.11 6.05 -5.18
CA ILE A 15 5.52 7.28 -4.64
C ILE A 15 4.98 8.15 -5.78
N ASP A 16 5.79 8.41 -6.81
CA ASP A 16 5.42 9.23 -7.96
C ASP A 16 4.21 8.66 -8.71
N LEU A 17 4.10 7.33 -8.80
CA LEU A 17 2.93 6.69 -9.41
C LEU A 17 1.71 6.78 -8.50
N TRP A 18 1.87 6.52 -7.20
CA TRP A 18 0.79 6.64 -6.22
C TRP A 18 0.22 8.07 -6.16
N LEU A 19 1.08 9.09 -6.21
CA LEU A 19 0.70 10.50 -6.23
C LEU A 19 -0.06 10.93 -7.51
N LYS A 20 0.04 10.16 -8.60
CA LYS A 20 -0.80 10.38 -9.80
C LYS A 20 -2.24 9.90 -9.61
N GLY A 21 -2.54 9.25 -8.49
CA GLY A 21 -3.87 8.79 -8.13
C GLY A 21 -4.23 7.42 -8.69
N LYS A 22 -5.39 6.93 -8.23
CA LYS A 22 -5.84 5.55 -8.47
C LYS A 22 -5.94 5.16 -9.93
N ASP A 23 -6.30 6.08 -10.83
CA ASP A 23 -6.51 5.76 -12.25
C ASP A 23 -5.19 5.45 -12.94
N ALA A 24 -4.15 6.25 -12.67
CA ALA A 24 -2.81 6.02 -13.20
C ALA A 24 -2.17 4.76 -12.59
N TRP A 25 -2.36 4.56 -11.28
CA TRP A 25 -1.89 3.37 -10.58
C TRP A 25 -2.54 2.09 -11.13
N ASN A 26 -3.86 2.06 -11.21
CA ASN A 26 -4.61 0.88 -11.66
C ASN A 26 -4.31 0.55 -13.12
N LYS A 27 -4.15 1.55 -13.99
CA LYS A 27 -3.70 1.34 -15.37
C LYS A 27 -2.30 0.71 -15.42
N TRP A 28 -1.37 1.18 -14.58
CA TRP A 28 -0.04 0.56 -14.52
C TRP A 28 -0.11 -0.90 -14.05
N VAL A 29 -1.00 -1.23 -13.11
CA VAL A 29 -1.19 -2.63 -12.67
C VAL A 29 -1.82 -3.48 -13.75
N GLU A 30 -2.74 -2.96 -14.56
CA GLU A 30 -3.27 -3.67 -15.74
C GLU A 30 -2.16 -4.01 -16.75
N GLU A 31 -1.18 -3.13 -16.92
CA GLU A 31 -0.01 -3.34 -17.79
C GLU A 31 1.09 -4.20 -17.12
N ASN A 32 1.10 -4.29 -15.78
CA ASN A 32 2.11 -4.98 -14.98
C ASN A 32 1.45 -5.83 -13.88
N PRO A 33 0.59 -6.82 -14.22
CA PRO A 33 -0.22 -7.53 -13.24
C PRO A 33 0.60 -8.42 -12.30
N VAL A 34 1.80 -8.82 -12.73
CA VAL A 34 2.77 -9.59 -11.94
C VAL A 34 3.99 -8.70 -11.68
N ALA A 35 3.96 -7.99 -10.57
CA ALA A 35 5.04 -7.09 -10.14
C ALA A 35 5.09 -7.01 -8.61
N ASP A 36 6.27 -6.72 -8.07
CA ASP A 36 6.42 -6.34 -6.66
C ASP A 36 6.29 -4.84 -6.50
N VAL A 37 5.63 -4.42 -5.42
CA VAL A 37 5.49 -3.02 -5.02
C VAL A 37 6.11 -2.86 -3.62
N SER A 38 7.04 -1.93 -3.47
CA SER A 38 7.65 -1.64 -2.16
C SER A 38 7.60 -0.15 -1.82
N PHE A 39 6.94 0.12 -0.70
CA PHE A 39 6.93 1.37 0.06
C PHE A 39 7.72 1.22 1.37
N GLN A 40 8.71 0.33 1.39
CA GLN A 40 9.52 0.09 2.58
C GLN A 40 10.16 1.39 3.08
N GLY A 41 9.94 1.69 4.37
CA GLY A 41 10.49 2.87 5.05
C GLY A 41 9.98 4.22 4.54
N VAL A 42 8.93 4.25 3.72
CA VAL A 42 8.36 5.50 3.20
C VAL A 42 7.66 6.28 4.31
N ASP A 43 7.93 7.58 4.40
CA ASP A 43 7.18 8.52 5.22
C ASP A 43 6.05 9.15 4.39
N PHE A 44 4.87 8.54 4.45
CA PHE A 44 3.67 9.04 3.80
C PHE A 44 3.13 10.33 4.42
N SER A 45 3.53 10.68 5.66
CA SER A 45 3.00 11.87 6.33
C SER A 45 3.31 13.17 5.58
N GLN A 46 4.37 13.17 4.76
CA GLN A 46 4.77 14.28 3.90
C GLN A 46 3.85 14.48 2.67
N HIS A 47 2.99 13.50 2.39
CA HIS A 47 2.16 13.44 1.18
C HIS A 47 0.66 13.54 1.47
N ARG A 48 0.30 14.02 2.65
CA ARG A 48 -1.09 14.13 3.10
C ARG A 48 -1.84 15.23 2.35
N VAL A 49 -3.06 14.92 1.91
CA VAL A 49 -3.96 15.87 1.25
C VAL A 49 -5.28 15.85 2.02
N ASP A 50 -5.74 17.03 2.47
CA ASP A 50 -6.97 17.19 3.27
C ASP A 50 -7.05 16.24 4.48
N ASP A 51 -5.92 16.11 5.19
CA ASP A 51 -5.72 15.22 6.35
C ASP A 51 -5.81 13.70 6.06
N ILE A 52 -5.79 13.29 4.79
CA ILE A 52 -5.94 11.89 4.36
C ILE A 52 -4.70 11.39 3.61
N ILE A 53 -4.31 10.14 3.88
CA ILE A 53 -3.48 9.32 2.99
C ILE A 53 -4.38 8.23 2.40
N SER A 54 -4.58 8.25 1.08
CA SER A 54 -5.57 7.37 0.44
C SER A 54 -4.91 6.34 -0.50
N PHE A 55 -5.35 5.10 -0.33
CA PHE A 55 -5.24 3.97 -1.23
C PHE A 55 -6.64 3.48 -1.65
N SER A 56 -7.67 4.32 -1.50
CA SER A 56 -9.06 3.97 -1.76
C SER A 56 -9.28 3.53 -3.21
N GLY A 57 -9.75 2.28 -3.39
CA GLY A 57 -9.95 1.66 -4.69
C GLY A 57 -8.68 1.37 -5.50
N PHE A 58 -7.50 1.42 -4.89
CA PHE A 58 -6.26 1.00 -5.54
C PHE A 58 -6.23 -0.53 -5.69
N LYS A 59 -5.80 -0.99 -6.86
CA LYS A 59 -5.49 -2.39 -7.14
C LYS A 59 -3.99 -2.59 -7.06
N PHE A 60 -3.52 -3.60 -6.37
CA PHE A 60 -2.11 -3.97 -6.36
C PHE A 60 -1.88 -5.19 -7.26
N PRO A 61 -0.67 -5.34 -7.83
CA PRO A 61 -0.32 -6.53 -8.61
C PRO A 61 -0.28 -7.78 -7.72
N THR A 62 -0.19 -8.95 -8.34
CA THR A 62 -0.16 -10.25 -7.65
C THR A 62 1.18 -10.58 -6.99
N GLY A 63 2.18 -9.72 -7.11
CA GLY A 63 3.44 -9.86 -6.38
C GLY A 63 3.32 -9.35 -4.94
N ILE A 64 4.48 -9.24 -4.30
CA ILE A 64 4.64 -8.76 -2.94
C ILE A 64 4.27 -7.28 -2.88
N VAL A 65 3.50 -6.90 -1.87
CA VAL A 65 3.19 -5.51 -1.53
C VAL A 65 3.75 -5.21 -0.15
N ASP A 66 4.80 -4.39 -0.11
CA ASP A 66 5.60 -4.20 1.09
C ASP A 66 5.52 -2.76 1.61
N PHE A 67 4.94 -2.59 2.80
CA PHE A 67 4.90 -1.35 3.57
C PHE A 67 5.85 -1.41 4.79
N TYR A 68 6.78 -2.36 4.86
CA TYR A 68 7.63 -2.56 6.04
C TYR A 68 8.23 -1.25 6.56
N GLY A 69 8.00 -0.94 7.83
CA GLY A 69 8.54 0.25 8.49
C GLY A 69 8.05 1.59 7.95
N ALA A 70 7.01 1.61 7.10
CA ALA A 70 6.43 2.86 6.60
C ALA A 70 5.76 3.66 7.73
N THR A 71 5.71 4.98 7.59
CA THR A 71 5.05 5.88 8.54
C THR A 71 3.95 6.66 7.83
N PHE A 72 2.71 6.56 8.34
CA PHE A 72 1.58 7.36 7.86
C PHE A 72 1.42 8.65 8.66
N GLY A 73 1.77 8.65 9.95
CA GLY A 73 1.67 9.83 10.82
C GLY A 73 0.23 10.18 11.19
N LYS A 74 0.02 11.37 11.78
CA LYS A 74 -1.32 11.81 12.21
C LYS A 74 -2.23 12.08 11.01
N GLY A 75 -3.49 11.64 11.11
CA GLY A 75 -4.58 11.87 10.15
C GLY A 75 -5.16 10.54 9.66
N HIS A 76 -6.20 10.59 8.84
CA HIS A 76 -6.88 9.38 8.35
C HIS A 76 -6.04 8.63 7.32
N VAL A 77 -6.12 7.31 7.34
CA VAL A 77 -5.50 6.41 6.35
C VAL A 77 -6.60 5.54 5.75
N ASP A 78 -6.78 5.60 4.44
CA ASP A 78 -7.94 4.99 3.79
C ASP A 78 -7.54 3.94 2.76
N PHE A 79 -7.83 2.67 3.04
CA PHE A 79 -7.73 1.53 2.13
C PHE A 79 -9.10 1.05 1.62
N PHE A 80 -10.15 1.87 1.76
CA PHE A 80 -11.51 1.50 1.37
C PHE A 80 -11.56 0.89 -0.04
N GLY A 81 -12.09 -0.33 -0.15
CA GLY A 81 -12.24 -1.01 -1.43
C GLY A 81 -10.93 -1.29 -2.18
N ALA A 82 -9.76 -1.15 -1.54
CA ALA A 82 -8.49 -1.54 -2.14
C ALA A 82 -8.44 -3.06 -2.36
N SER A 83 -7.79 -3.50 -3.43
CA SER A 83 -7.63 -4.91 -3.77
C SER A 83 -6.15 -5.23 -3.86
N PHE A 84 -5.65 -5.99 -2.89
CA PHE A 84 -4.35 -6.62 -2.99
C PHE A 84 -4.45 -7.91 -3.80
N GLY A 85 -3.39 -8.25 -4.53
CA GLY A 85 -3.31 -9.49 -5.28
C GLY A 85 -2.93 -10.68 -4.40
N GLU A 86 -2.64 -11.82 -5.03
CA GLU A 86 -2.38 -13.10 -4.31
C GLU A 86 -1.00 -13.21 -3.64
N GLY A 87 -0.20 -12.15 -3.70
CA GLY A 87 1.13 -12.11 -3.10
C GLY A 87 1.10 -11.77 -1.61
N GLU A 88 2.28 -11.73 -1.00
CA GLU A 88 2.42 -11.36 0.40
C GLU A 88 2.18 -9.85 0.60
N VAL A 89 1.47 -9.48 1.66
CA VAL A 89 1.23 -8.09 2.04
C VAL A 89 1.84 -7.81 3.42
N TRP A 90 2.85 -6.95 3.46
CA TRP A 90 3.65 -6.68 4.66
C TRP A 90 3.36 -5.29 5.23
N PHE A 91 2.63 -5.22 6.34
CA PHE A 91 2.51 -4.03 7.19
C PHE A 91 3.38 -4.13 8.46
N HIS A 92 4.44 -4.93 8.40
CA HIS A 92 5.32 -5.15 9.55
C HIS A 92 6.01 -3.85 9.97
N LYS A 93 6.02 -3.53 11.27
CA LYS A 93 6.60 -2.28 11.83
C LYS A 93 6.03 -0.98 11.25
N VAL A 94 4.87 -1.02 10.61
CA VAL A 94 4.21 0.21 10.13
C VAL A 94 3.75 1.06 11.30
N ASN A 95 3.97 2.37 11.20
CA ASN A 95 3.38 3.34 12.12
C ASN A 95 2.22 4.06 11.44
N PHE A 96 0.98 3.66 11.77
CA PHE A 96 -0.22 4.30 11.24
C PHE A 96 -0.51 5.66 11.90
N GLY A 97 0.06 5.95 13.08
CA GLY A 97 -0.17 7.20 13.79
C GLY A 97 -1.56 7.31 14.43
N ASN A 98 -1.95 8.53 14.82
CA ASN A 98 -3.29 8.82 15.35
C ASN A 98 -4.23 9.23 14.21
N GLY A 99 -5.44 8.71 14.21
CA GLY A 99 -6.43 8.87 13.14
C GLY A 99 -7.03 7.51 12.78
N ASP A 100 -8.17 7.54 12.09
CA ASP A 100 -8.83 6.29 11.68
C ASP A 100 -8.07 5.62 10.53
N VAL A 101 -7.98 4.29 10.56
CA VAL A 101 -7.40 3.47 9.49
C VAL A 101 -8.49 2.58 8.90
N ASN A 102 -8.97 2.93 7.72
CA ASN A 102 -10.13 2.27 7.14
C ASN A 102 -9.73 1.13 6.20
N PHE A 103 -10.03 -0.12 6.58
CA PHE A 103 -9.90 -1.31 5.73
C PHE A 103 -11.26 -1.86 5.22
N PHE A 104 -12.32 -1.06 5.30
CA PHE A 104 -13.65 -1.53 4.89
C PHE A 104 -13.67 -1.87 3.38
N ASN A 105 -14.23 -3.03 3.02
CA ASN A 105 -14.21 -3.60 1.68
C ASN A 105 -12.80 -3.86 1.08
N THR A 106 -11.74 -3.78 1.86
CA THR A 106 -10.40 -4.18 1.39
C THR A 106 -10.33 -5.69 1.19
N VAL A 107 -9.75 -6.13 0.07
CA VAL A 107 -9.50 -7.55 -0.23
C VAL A 107 -8.00 -7.80 -0.24
N PHE A 108 -7.51 -8.75 0.58
CA PHE A 108 -6.08 -9.03 0.70
C PHE A 108 -5.54 -10.19 -0.17
N GLY A 109 -6.41 -10.95 -0.83
CA GLY A 109 -6.02 -12.17 -1.56
C GLY A 109 -5.78 -13.37 -0.64
N GLU A 110 -5.23 -14.46 -1.20
CA GLU A 110 -4.89 -15.70 -0.48
C GLU A 110 -3.48 -15.69 0.13
N GLY A 111 -2.65 -14.72 -0.25
CA GLY A 111 -1.30 -14.56 0.25
C GLY A 111 -1.22 -14.18 1.74
N PRO A 112 -0.09 -14.44 2.41
CA PRO A 112 0.12 -14.01 3.80
C PRO A 112 -0.03 -12.49 3.96
N VAL A 113 -0.77 -12.08 4.99
CA VAL A 113 -0.86 -10.67 5.43
C VAL A 113 -0.31 -10.57 6.84
N SER A 114 0.62 -9.65 7.07
CA SER A 114 1.20 -9.45 8.40
C SER A 114 1.15 -8.00 8.84
N PHE A 115 0.56 -7.79 10.01
CA PHE A 115 0.59 -6.54 10.77
C PHE A 115 1.49 -6.65 12.02
N SER A 116 2.40 -7.64 12.05
CA SER A 116 3.27 -7.85 13.21
C SER A 116 4.09 -6.59 13.50
N GLU A 117 4.11 -6.17 14.77
CA GLU A 117 4.78 -4.93 15.21
C GLU A 117 4.23 -3.63 14.58
N ALA A 118 3.09 -3.66 13.89
CA ALA A 118 2.41 -2.45 13.46
C ALA A 118 1.86 -1.67 14.68
N SER A 119 1.92 -0.35 14.61
CA SER A 119 1.38 0.55 15.62
C SER A 119 0.18 1.32 15.07
N PHE A 120 -0.96 1.16 15.74
CA PHE A 120 -2.16 1.95 15.56
C PHE A 120 -2.30 2.88 16.77
N GLY A 121 -2.42 4.18 16.54
CA GLY A 121 -2.61 5.17 17.58
C GLY A 121 -4.07 5.28 18.03
N LYS A 122 -4.46 6.48 18.46
CA LYS A 122 -5.87 6.77 18.77
C LYS A 122 -6.67 6.91 17.48
N GLY A 123 -7.78 6.19 17.36
CA GLY A 123 -8.66 6.16 16.19
C GLY A 123 -9.36 4.81 16.08
N GLU A 124 -10.27 4.68 15.13
CA GLU A 124 -10.88 3.40 14.77
C GLU A 124 -10.08 2.69 13.67
N VAL A 125 -10.19 1.35 13.64
CA VAL A 125 -9.65 0.48 12.59
C VAL A 125 -10.75 -0.45 12.10
#